data_AF-A0A2G6G6E4-F1
#
_entry.id   AF-A0A2G6G6E4-F1
#
_cell.length_a   1.000
_cell.length_b   1.000
_cell.length_c   1.000
_cell.angle_alpha   90.00
_cell.angle_beta   90.00
_cell.angle_gamma   90.00
#
_symmetry.space_group_name_H-M   'P 1'
#
loop_
_entity.id
_entity.type
_entity.pdbx_description
1 polymer ?
#
loop_
_entity_poly.entity_id
_entity_poly.type
_entity_poly.pdbx_seq_one_letter_code
_entity_poly.pdbx_strand_id
1 'polypeptide(L)'
;MEVNVSVDNLTKAQKLLLYLGTRQPVLNDRAVFSDGTSFYRQPSEPSENDQIKIRIRTRKDNVNFVYLRYDEKKEAMTKFMSNELFDFYEITLSPRKEILAYYFELHIGKLKVYYNKKGVIRENDPYYNFFIIPNYKTPDWAKGAVLYQIFVDRFYNGDKSNDVLTNEYKYIGANSEQVEDWYKYPNADGIREFYGGDLKGV
;
A
#
# COMPACT_ATOMS: atom_id res chain seq x y z
N MET A 1 51.38 1.24 9.30
CA MET A 1 51.55 1.99 10.57
C MET A 1 50.17 2.07 11.22
N GLU A 2 49.87 1.14 12.12
CA GLU A 2 48.68 1.25 12.96
C GLU A 2 48.99 2.27 14.06
N VAL A 3 48.38 3.45 13.95
CA VAL A 3 48.49 4.47 14.99
C VAL A 3 47.50 4.07 16.10
N ASN A 4 48.01 3.40 17.12
CA ASN A 4 47.24 3.04 18.30
C ASN A 4 47.16 4.28 19.22
N VAL A 5 46.26 5.21 18.91
CA VAL A 5 46.04 6.40 19.75
C VAL A 5 45.28 5.96 20.99
N SER A 6 45.96 6.00 22.15
CA SER A 6 45.30 5.78 23.44
C SER A 6 44.17 6.80 23.61
N VAL A 7 42.95 6.31 23.87
CA VAL A 7 41.75 7.13 24.09
C VAL A 7 41.98 8.13 25.22
N ASP A 8 42.83 7.82 26.20
CA ASP A 8 43.12 8.68 27.34
C ASP A 8 43.77 10.01 26.92
N ASN A 9 44.56 10.00 25.84
CA ASN A 9 45.29 11.17 25.32
C ASN A 9 44.43 12.08 24.44
N LEU A 10 43.18 11.73 24.18
CA LEU A 10 42.27 12.54 23.39
C LEU A 10 41.69 13.69 24.22
N THR A 11 41.60 14.87 23.61
CA THR A 11 40.85 16.01 24.17
C THR A 11 39.38 15.66 24.35
N LYS A 12 38.65 16.38 25.22
CA LYS A 12 37.20 16.17 25.41
C LYS A 12 36.43 16.25 24.08
N ALA A 13 36.80 17.14 23.18
CA ALA A 13 36.18 17.27 21.86
C ALA A 13 36.45 16.06 20.96
N GLN A 14 37.67 15.53 20.95
CA GLN A 14 38.02 14.32 20.20
C GLN A 14 37.37 13.07 20.79
N LYS A 15 37.29 12.95 22.12
CA LYS A 15 36.54 11.88 22.81
C LYS A 15 35.05 11.95 22.46
N LEU A 16 34.48 13.15 22.41
CA LEU A 16 33.09 13.36 21.99
C LEU A 16 32.89 13.00 20.52
N LEU A 17 33.79 13.40 19.61
CA LEU A 17 33.71 13.03 18.19
C LEU A 17 33.86 11.51 17.99
N LEU A 18 34.75 10.85 18.73
CA LEU A 18 34.89 9.40 18.73
C LEU A 18 33.64 8.70 19.29
N TYR A 19 33.07 9.22 20.37
CA TYR A 19 31.83 8.73 20.97
C TYR A 19 30.63 8.90 20.02
N LEU A 20 30.53 10.05 19.34
CA LEU A 20 29.49 10.31 18.34
C LEU A 20 29.69 9.43 17.10
N GLY A 21 30.93 9.19 16.67
CA GLY A 21 31.26 8.31 15.55
C GLY A 21 31.09 6.82 15.84
N THR A 22 31.07 6.42 17.12
CA THR A 22 30.82 5.03 17.56
C THR A 22 29.37 4.76 17.93
N ARG A 23 28.55 5.81 18.11
CA ARG A 23 27.11 5.66 18.32
C ARG A 23 26.46 5.14 17.03
N GLN A 24 25.95 3.92 17.06
CA GLN A 24 25.09 3.43 15.99
C GLN A 24 23.82 4.28 15.97
N PRO A 25 23.44 4.87 14.82
CA PRO A 25 22.21 5.62 14.74
C PRO A 25 21.05 4.68 15.06
N VAL A 26 20.18 5.09 15.98
CA VAL A 26 18.90 4.38 16.17
C VAL A 26 18.12 4.54 14.88
N LEU A 27 17.60 3.43 14.34
CA LEU A 27 16.76 3.50 13.15
C LEU A 27 15.53 4.36 13.45
N ASN A 28 15.31 5.39 12.64
CA ASN A 28 14.06 6.11 12.56
C ASN A 28 13.12 5.32 11.64
N ASP A 29 12.37 4.40 12.25
CA ASP A 29 11.41 3.53 11.57
C ASP A 29 10.36 4.30 10.77
N ARG A 30 9.86 5.42 11.31
CA ARG A 30 8.88 6.30 10.65
C ARG A 30 9.41 6.98 9.39
N ALA A 31 10.72 7.07 9.23
CA ALA A 31 11.34 7.62 8.02
C ALA A 31 11.52 6.56 6.91
N VAL A 32 11.42 5.27 7.26
CA VAL A 32 11.50 4.18 6.29
C VAL A 32 10.18 4.08 5.55
N PHE A 33 10.21 4.18 4.22
CA PHE A 33 9.00 4.09 3.42
C PHE A 33 9.24 3.57 2.01
N SER A 34 8.36 2.67 1.58
CA SER A 34 8.20 2.18 0.21
C SER A 34 6.78 1.66 0.05
N ASP A 35 6.21 1.78 -1.15
CA ASP A 35 4.91 1.24 -1.51
C ASP A 35 4.84 0.82 -2.99
N GLY A 36 3.62 0.64 -3.52
CA GLY A 36 3.39 0.29 -4.92
C GLY A 36 3.14 1.45 -5.88
N THR A 37 3.24 2.69 -5.42
CA THR A 37 3.01 3.87 -6.25
C THR A 37 4.14 4.09 -7.24
N SER A 38 3.87 4.91 -8.26
CA SER A 38 4.83 5.25 -9.31
C SER A 38 6.10 5.94 -8.81
N PHE A 39 6.11 6.47 -7.57
CA PHE A 39 7.33 7.02 -7.00
C PHE A 39 8.29 5.92 -6.53
N TYR A 40 7.77 4.83 -5.94
CA TYR A 40 8.57 3.73 -5.37
C TYR A 40 8.69 2.51 -6.29
N ARG A 41 7.82 2.39 -7.30
CA ARG A 41 7.81 1.29 -8.26
C ARG A 41 7.52 1.80 -9.66
N GLN A 42 8.48 1.62 -10.57
CA GLN A 42 8.36 2.09 -11.95
C GLN A 42 8.64 0.97 -12.94
N PRO A 43 7.66 0.56 -13.77
CA PRO A 43 6.24 0.94 -13.71
C PRO A 43 5.53 0.35 -12.48
N SER A 44 4.44 0.98 -12.03
CA SER A 44 3.65 0.50 -10.88
C SER A 44 2.89 -0.80 -11.18
N GLU A 45 2.45 -0.93 -12.44
CA GLU A 45 1.79 -2.11 -13.00
C GLU A 45 2.64 -2.61 -14.20
N PRO A 46 3.72 -3.38 -13.99
CA PRO A 46 4.62 -3.81 -15.07
C PRO A 46 4.01 -4.84 -16.01
N SER A 47 4.38 -4.80 -17.28
CA SER A 47 4.26 -5.93 -18.20
C SER A 47 5.41 -6.92 -18.00
N GLU A 48 5.30 -8.08 -18.63
CA GLU A 48 6.37 -9.09 -18.59
C GLU A 48 7.67 -8.69 -19.31
N ASN A 49 7.64 -7.63 -20.11
CA ASN A 49 8.79 -7.13 -20.88
C ASN A 49 9.42 -5.87 -20.25
N ASP A 50 8.80 -5.33 -19.20
CA ASP A 50 9.28 -4.10 -18.56
C ASP A 50 10.40 -4.41 -17.56
N GLN A 51 11.44 -3.58 -17.57
CA GLN A 51 12.33 -3.47 -16.41
C GLN A 51 11.61 -2.78 -15.25
N ILE A 52 11.87 -3.22 -14.03
CA ILE A 52 11.15 -2.75 -12.85
C ILE A 52 12.13 -2.06 -11.91
N LYS A 53 11.98 -0.75 -11.72
CA LYS A 53 12.69 0.00 -10.70
C LYS A 53 11.93 -0.07 -9.39
N ILE A 54 12.61 -0.48 -8.33
CA ILE A 54 12.07 -0.53 -6.97
C ILE A 54 12.91 0.40 -6.10
N ARG A 55 12.24 1.21 -5.29
CA ARG A 55 12.89 2.17 -4.39
C ARG A 55 12.42 2.03 -2.96
N ILE A 56 13.25 2.48 -2.04
CA ILE A 56 12.89 2.69 -0.65
C ILE A 56 13.57 3.96 -0.13
N ARG A 57 12.85 4.70 0.71
CA ARG A 57 13.35 5.87 1.42
C ARG A 57 13.71 5.51 2.85
N THR A 58 14.74 6.14 3.39
CA THR A 58 15.09 6.13 4.82
C THR A 58 15.45 7.54 5.27
N ARG A 59 15.55 7.79 6.59
CA ARG A 59 16.16 9.04 7.07
C ARG A 59 17.61 9.11 6.56
N LYS A 60 18.05 10.31 6.20
CA LYS A 60 19.41 10.57 5.77
C LYS A 60 20.45 10.01 6.75
N ASP A 61 21.43 9.29 6.21
CA ASP A 61 22.55 8.67 6.93
C ASP A 61 22.13 7.70 8.06
N ASN A 62 20.91 7.15 7.99
CA ASN A 62 20.36 6.31 9.07
C ASN A 62 20.58 4.80 8.86
N VAL A 63 20.88 4.37 7.63
CA VAL A 63 21.14 2.96 7.29
C VAL A 63 22.47 2.82 6.57
N ASN A 64 23.20 1.73 6.84
CA ASN A 64 24.47 1.43 6.17
C ASN A 64 24.25 0.76 4.82
N PHE A 65 23.36 -0.24 4.79
CA PHE A 65 23.05 -0.99 3.59
C PHE A 65 21.55 -1.28 3.48
N VAL A 66 21.08 -1.30 2.25
CA VAL A 66 19.72 -1.68 1.90
C VAL A 66 19.80 -2.80 0.88
N TYR A 67 19.08 -3.86 1.11
CA TYR A 67 18.97 -4.99 0.19
C TYR A 67 17.53 -5.25 -0.19
N LEU A 68 17.31 -5.64 -1.43
CA LEU A 68 16.07 -6.26 -1.87
C LEU A 68 16.18 -7.78 -1.69
N ARG A 69 15.19 -8.37 -1.04
CA ARG A 69 15.05 -9.82 -0.85
C ARG A 69 13.86 -10.31 -1.66
N TYR A 70 14.10 -11.31 -2.52
CA TYR A 70 13.09 -11.92 -3.40
C TYR A 70 13.64 -13.26 -3.93
N ASP A 71 12.82 -14.26 -4.25
CA ASP A 71 13.24 -15.57 -4.82
C ASP A 71 14.48 -16.19 -4.13
N GLU A 72 14.57 -16.15 -2.80
CA GLU A 72 15.76 -16.51 -2.00
C GLU A 72 17.05 -15.71 -2.28
N LYS A 73 17.02 -14.77 -3.23
CA LYS A 73 18.10 -13.84 -3.56
C LYS A 73 18.14 -12.66 -2.60
N LYS A 74 19.33 -12.06 -2.54
CA LYS A 74 19.63 -10.83 -1.81
C LYS A 74 20.47 -9.94 -2.72
N GLU A 75 19.93 -8.80 -3.11
CA GLU A 75 20.62 -7.85 -3.98
C GLU A 75 20.76 -6.49 -3.31
N ALA A 76 21.96 -5.92 -3.39
CA ALA A 76 22.25 -4.61 -2.81
C ALA A 76 21.58 -3.52 -3.63
N MET A 77 20.93 -2.57 -2.94
CA MET A 77 20.35 -1.39 -3.56
C MET A 77 21.35 -0.23 -3.52
N THR A 78 21.31 0.63 -4.54
CA THR A 78 22.21 1.77 -4.66
C THR A 78 21.50 3.05 -4.19
N LYS A 79 22.16 3.85 -3.35
CA LYS A 79 21.65 5.19 -3.00
C LYS A 79 21.67 6.06 -4.26
N PHE A 80 20.51 6.40 -4.81
CA PHE A 80 20.40 7.15 -6.07
C PHE A 80 20.14 8.64 -5.87
N MET A 81 19.59 9.01 -4.72
CA MET A 81 19.25 10.39 -4.39
C MET A 81 19.29 10.58 -2.86
N SER A 82 19.68 11.78 -2.44
CA SER A 82 19.52 12.26 -1.07
C SER A 82 18.97 13.68 -1.10
N ASN A 83 18.14 14.03 -0.13
CA ASN A 83 17.75 15.41 0.13
C ASN A 83 18.16 15.83 1.56
N GLU A 84 17.55 16.88 2.10
CA GLU A 84 17.85 17.36 3.46
C GLU A 84 17.52 16.32 4.54
N LEU A 85 16.41 15.58 4.37
CA LEU A 85 15.84 14.71 5.39
C LEU A 85 16.03 13.22 5.12
N PHE A 86 16.16 12.83 3.85
CA PHE A 86 16.01 11.45 3.42
C PHE A 86 17.08 11.00 2.42
N ASP A 87 17.40 9.72 2.50
CA ASP A 87 18.14 8.96 1.50
C ASP A 87 17.20 8.01 0.77
N PHE A 88 17.36 7.92 -0.55
CA PHE A 88 16.58 7.05 -1.42
C PHE A 88 17.49 6.03 -2.11
N TYR A 89 17.11 4.77 -2.01
CA TYR A 89 17.82 3.64 -2.58
C TYR A 89 17.00 3.06 -3.73
N GLU A 90 17.64 2.65 -4.82
CA GLU A 90 17.02 2.09 -6.01
C GLU A 90 17.72 0.79 -6.43
N ILE A 91 16.95 -0.13 -7.00
CA ILE A 91 17.43 -1.28 -7.77
C ILE A 91 16.55 -1.45 -9.01
N THR A 92 17.15 -1.88 -10.12
CA THR A 92 16.43 -2.21 -11.35
C THR A 92 16.45 -3.72 -11.54
N LEU A 93 15.28 -4.33 -11.61
CA LEU A 93 15.11 -5.74 -11.90
C LEU A 93 14.86 -5.95 -13.40
N SER A 94 15.44 -7.02 -13.94
CA SER A 94 15.14 -7.48 -15.30
C SER A 94 13.65 -7.86 -15.45
N PRO A 95 13.12 -7.86 -16.69
CA PRO A 95 11.74 -8.26 -16.95
C PRO A 95 11.44 -9.69 -16.47
N ARG A 96 10.19 -9.93 -16.06
CA ARG A 96 9.75 -11.22 -15.48
C ARG A 96 8.34 -11.57 -15.87
N LYS A 97 8.08 -12.87 -16.01
CA LYS A 97 6.76 -13.44 -16.30
C LYS A 97 6.01 -13.91 -15.04
N GLU A 98 6.74 -14.26 -13.99
CA GLU A 98 6.17 -14.81 -12.76
C GLU A 98 5.89 -13.73 -11.72
N ILE A 99 4.98 -14.04 -10.79
CA ILE A 99 4.69 -13.16 -9.64
C ILE A 99 5.93 -13.08 -8.76
N LEU A 100 6.35 -11.86 -8.45
CA LEU A 100 7.50 -11.60 -7.60
C LEU A 100 7.04 -11.12 -6.23
N ALA A 101 7.35 -11.89 -5.18
CA ALA A 101 7.22 -11.46 -3.80
C ALA A 101 8.55 -10.86 -3.32
N TYR A 102 8.53 -9.67 -2.74
CA TYR A 102 9.74 -9.03 -2.23
C TYR A 102 9.53 -8.26 -0.92
N TYR A 103 10.63 -8.06 -0.21
CA TYR A 103 10.75 -7.21 0.96
C TYR A 103 12.14 -6.60 1.02
N PHE A 104 12.34 -5.62 1.89
CA PHE A 104 13.63 -4.97 2.07
C PHE A 104 14.30 -5.49 3.34
N GLU A 105 15.61 -5.62 3.30
CA GLU A 105 16.46 -5.90 4.45
C GLU A 105 17.38 -4.69 4.68
N LEU A 106 17.26 -4.05 5.86
CA LEU A 106 18.00 -2.84 6.23
C LEU A 106 19.04 -3.17 7.29
N HIS A 107 20.27 -2.69 7.09
CA HIS A 107 21.39 -2.90 8.00
C HIS A 107 21.75 -1.58 8.66
N ILE A 108 21.75 -1.57 10.00
CA ILE A 108 22.09 -0.42 10.85
C ILE A 108 23.13 -0.89 11.86
N GLY A 109 24.40 -0.71 11.52
CA GLY A 109 25.53 -1.24 12.27
C GLY A 109 25.45 -2.77 12.39
N LYS A 110 25.17 -3.27 13.60
CA LYS A 110 24.99 -4.72 13.84
C LYS A 110 23.53 -5.15 13.79
N LEU A 111 22.60 -4.19 13.76
CA LEU A 111 21.17 -4.46 13.71
C LEU A 111 20.74 -4.74 12.27
N LYS A 112 19.93 -5.78 12.11
CA LYS A 112 19.22 -6.10 10.89
C LYS A 112 17.73 -6.00 11.14
N VAL A 113 17.02 -5.28 10.29
CA VAL A 113 15.55 -5.24 10.28
C VAL A 113 15.04 -5.44 8.87
N TYR A 114 13.74 -5.69 8.74
CA TYR A 114 13.07 -5.87 7.46
C TYR A 114 12.00 -4.80 7.28
N TYR A 115 11.63 -4.55 6.03
CA TYR A 115 10.51 -3.68 5.69
C TYR A 115 9.64 -4.34 4.63
N ASN A 116 8.34 -4.46 4.93
CA ASN A 116 7.31 -4.97 4.03
C ASN A 116 6.02 -4.14 4.20
N LYS A 117 4.85 -4.65 3.80
CA LYS A 117 3.58 -3.91 3.93
C LYS A 117 3.19 -3.56 5.37
N LYS A 118 3.74 -4.24 6.39
CA LYS A 118 3.57 -3.88 7.82
C LYS A 118 4.44 -2.69 8.26
N GLY A 119 5.34 -2.21 7.42
CA GLY A 119 6.38 -1.27 7.80
C GLY A 119 7.63 -2.00 8.30
N VAL A 120 8.35 -1.40 9.25
CA VAL A 120 9.59 -1.95 9.80
C VAL A 120 9.29 -3.08 10.80
N ILE A 121 9.86 -4.25 10.58
CA ILE A 121 9.71 -5.45 11.41
C ILE A 121 11.06 -6.09 11.72
N ARG A 122 11.18 -6.81 12.83
CA ARG A 122 12.42 -7.49 13.24
C ARG A 122 12.54 -8.91 12.71
N GLU A 123 11.39 -9.55 12.49
CA GLU A 123 11.28 -10.91 11.98
C GLU A 123 10.56 -10.87 10.63
N ASN A 124 11.02 -11.69 9.69
CA ASN A 124 10.43 -11.71 8.36
C ASN A 124 9.05 -12.37 8.43
N ASP A 125 8.04 -11.68 7.89
CA ASP A 125 6.68 -12.18 7.75
C ASP A 125 6.30 -12.17 6.26
N PRO A 126 6.48 -13.30 5.55
CA PRO A 126 6.29 -13.39 4.11
C PRO A 126 4.87 -13.03 3.63
N TYR A 127 3.86 -13.16 4.50
CA TYR A 127 2.46 -12.84 4.16
C TYR A 127 2.29 -11.37 3.78
N TYR A 128 3.12 -10.49 4.34
CA TYR A 128 3.04 -9.05 4.12
C TYR A 128 4.07 -8.54 3.10
N ASN A 129 4.69 -9.42 2.32
CA ASN A 129 5.58 -9.02 1.25
C ASN A 129 4.86 -8.13 0.22
N PHE A 130 5.64 -7.29 -0.44
CA PHE A 130 5.18 -6.61 -1.64
C PHE A 130 5.09 -7.63 -2.78
N PHE A 131 4.15 -7.39 -3.70
CA PHE A 131 3.96 -8.23 -4.87
C PHE A 131 4.05 -7.38 -6.13
N ILE A 132 4.73 -7.94 -7.13
CA ILE A 132 4.64 -7.52 -8.52
C ILE A 132 3.97 -8.66 -9.28
N ILE A 133 2.88 -8.34 -9.96
CA ILE A 133 2.11 -9.27 -10.77
C ILE A 133 2.21 -8.76 -12.22
N PRO A 134 3.05 -9.38 -13.07
CA PRO A 134 3.19 -8.97 -14.46
C PRO A 134 1.85 -9.00 -15.21
N ASN A 135 1.64 -8.04 -16.10
CA ASN A 135 0.45 -7.89 -16.94
C ASN A 135 -0.88 -7.63 -16.16
N TYR A 136 -0.84 -7.47 -14.84
CA TYR A 136 -2.00 -7.06 -14.06
C TYR A 136 -2.22 -5.55 -14.19
N LYS A 137 -3.39 -5.15 -14.68
CA LYS A 137 -3.79 -3.76 -14.89
C LYS A 137 -5.15 -3.50 -14.26
N THR A 138 -5.26 -2.39 -13.55
CA THR A 138 -6.56 -1.84 -13.12
C THR A 138 -6.98 -0.70 -14.05
N PRO A 139 -8.27 -0.51 -14.36
CA PRO A 139 -8.72 0.56 -15.24
C PRO A 139 -8.30 1.93 -14.71
N ASP A 140 -7.65 2.75 -15.53
CA ASP A 140 -7.10 4.04 -15.07
C ASP A 140 -8.18 5.00 -14.58
N TRP A 141 -9.36 4.99 -15.19
CA TRP A 141 -10.49 5.81 -14.76
C TRP A 141 -10.94 5.50 -13.33
N ALA A 142 -10.77 4.26 -12.86
CA ALA A 142 -11.25 3.82 -11.54
C ALA A 142 -10.31 4.24 -10.40
N LYS A 143 -9.00 4.42 -10.65
CA LYS A 143 -7.98 4.70 -9.62
C LYS A 143 -8.19 6.04 -8.89
N GLY A 144 -8.87 6.98 -9.53
CA GLY A 144 -9.22 8.29 -8.96
C GLY A 144 -10.72 8.60 -9.00
N ALA A 145 -11.57 7.60 -9.30
CA ALA A 145 -13.00 7.80 -9.39
C ALA A 145 -13.61 8.02 -8.00
N VAL A 146 -14.58 8.94 -7.93
CA VAL A 146 -15.53 8.99 -6.83
C VAL A 146 -16.76 8.20 -7.25
N LEU A 147 -17.02 7.09 -6.58
CA LEU A 147 -18.14 6.20 -6.88
C LEU A 147 -19.33 6.54 -5.98
N TYR A 148 -20.53 6.62 -6.56
CA TYR A 148 -21.78 6.76 -5.85
C TYR A 148 -22.64 5.52 -6.10
N GLN A 149 -22.84 4.71 -5.06
CA GLN A 149 -23.63 3.49 -5.17
C GLN A 149 -25.11 3.80 -4.95
N ILE A 150 -25.94 3.41 -5.92
CA ILE A 150 -27.39 3.60 -5.88
C ILE A 150 -28.08 2.25 -5.67
N PHE A 151 -28.95 2.19 -4.66
CA PHE A 151 -29.98 1.16 -4.57
C PHE A 151 -31.26 1.70 -5.21
N VAL A 152 -31.51 1.26 -6.46
CA VAL A 152 -32.43 1.90 -7.41
C VAL A 152 -33.82 2.12 -6.81
N ASP A 153 -34.43 1.09 -6.23
CA ASP A 153 -35.80 1.15 -5.69
C ASP A 153 -35.98 2.22 -4.58
N ARG A 154 -34.89 2.71 -3.97
CA ARG A 154 -34.92 3.71 -2.88
C ARG A 154 -34.23 5.02 -3.21
N PHE A 155 -33.77 5.20 -4.45
CA PHE A 155 -33.04 6.40 -4.83
C PHE A 155 -33.98 7.53 -5.22
N TYR A 156 -34.79 7.31 -6.25
CA TYR A 156 -35.81 8.24 -6.70
C TYR A 156 -36.80 7.55 -7.64
N ASN A 157 -38.10 7.82 -7.47
CA ASN A 157 -39.16 7.37 -8.37
C ASN A 157 -39.35 8.40 -9.48
N GLY A 158 -38.84 8.07 -10.68
CA GLY A 158 -38.87 8.92 -11.86
C GLY A 158 -40.03 8.63 -12.81
N ASP A 159 -40.62 7.43 -12.73
CA ASP A 159 -41.72 6.97 -13.57
C ASP A 159 -42.71 6.06 -12.85
N LYS A 160 -43.73 6.68 -12.23
CA LYS A 160 -44.81 5.94 -11.55
C LYS A 160 -45.59 4.95 -12.41
N SER A 161 -45.47 4.99 -13.73
CA SER A 161 -46.15 4.02 -14.61
C SER A 161 -45.56 2.62 -14.51
N ASN A 162 -44.35 2.47 -13.96
CA ASN A 162 -43.68 1.18 -13.76
C ASN A 162 -43.59 0.76 -12.29
N ASP A 163 -44.22 1.51 -11.37
CA ASP A 163 -44.25 1.16 -9.95
C ASP A 163 -44.87 -0.23 -9.75
N VAL A 164 -44.20 -1.08 -8.97
CA VAL A 164 -44.79 -2.34 -8.54
C VAL A 164 -45.97 -2.03 -7.62
N LEU A 165 -47.13 -2.57 -7.95
CA LEU A 165 -48.37 -2.37 -7.19
C LEU A 165 -48.53 -3.43 -6.09
N THR A 166 -49.31 -3.07 -5.08
CA THR A 166 -49.75 -4.00 -4.05
C THR A 166 -50.57 -5.13 -4.67
N ASN A 167 -50.22 -6.38 -4.36
CA ASN A 167 -50.81 -7.60 -4.95
C ASN A 167 -50.58 -7.81 -6.45
N GLU A 168 -49.61 -7.14 -7.06
CA GLU A 168 -49.25 -7.36 -8.46
C GLU A 168 -48.73 -8.79 -8.70
N TYR A 169 -47.87 -9.31 -7.81
CA TYR A 169 -47.38 -10.68 -7.88
C TYR A 169 -47.07 -11.28 -6.51
N LYS A 170 -46.76 -12.59 -6.48
CA LYS A 170 -46.41 -13.34 -5.26
C LYS A 170 -44.97 -13.79 -5.29
N TYR A 171 -44.27 -13.61 -4.17
CA TYR A 171 -42.92 -14.10 -3.94
C TYR A 171 -42.78 -14.66 -2.53
N ILE A 172 -42.33 -15.92 -2.42
CA ILE A 172 -42.16 -16.65 -1.14
C ILE A 172 -43.43 -16.55 -0.27
N GLY A 173 -44.55 -17.01 -0.81
CA GLY A 173 -45.80 -17.17 -0.06
C GLY A 173 -46.56 -15.87 0.28
N ALA A 174 -46.03 -14.70 -0.05
CA ALA A 174 -46.67 -13.41 0.19
C ALA A 174 -46.71 -12.54 -1.08
N ASN A 175 -47.61 -11.56 -1.10
CA ASN A 175 -47.78 -10.63 -2.22
C ASN A 175 -46.76 -9.50 -2.19
N SER A 176 -46.49 -8.87 -3.34
CA SER A 176 -45.82 -7.57 -3.43
C SER A 176 -46.62 -6.49 -2.68
N GLU A 177 -45.91 -5.55 -2.06
CA GLU A 177 -46.46 -4.40 -1.35
C GLU A 177 -45.86 -3.13 -1.94
N GLN A 178 -46.72 -2.25 -2.47
CA GLN A 178 -46.32 -0.91 -2.84
C GLN A 178 -46.23 -0.06 -1.58
N VAL A 179 -45.08 0.59 -1.39
CA VAL A 179 -44.87 1.54 -0.31
C VAL A 179 -45.20 2.94 -0.80
N GLU A 180 -46.34 3.47 -0.35
CA GLU A 180 -46.82 4.81 -0.75
C GLU A 180 -46.10 5.95 0.00
N ASP A 181 -45.66 5.69 1.23
CA ASP A 181 -44.85 6.64 2.01
C ASP A 181 -43.36 6.43 1.72
N TRP A 182 -42.80 7.28 0.87
CA TRP A 182 -41.39 7.24 0.48
C TRP A 182 -40.41 7.27 1.66
N TYR A 183 -40.82 7.87 2.80
CA TYR A 183 -39.99 7.99 3.99
C TYR A 183 -40.21 6.87 5.02
N LYS A 184 -41.08 5.90 4.72
CA LYS A 184 -41.25 4.69 5.53
C LYS A 184 -39.91 3.96 5.64
N TYR A 185 -39.55 3.53 6.84
CA TYR A 185 -38.39 2.67 7.02
C TYR A 185 -38.67 1.27 6.46
N PRO A 186 -37.70 0.63 5.77
CA PRO A 186 -37.86 -0.74 5.30
C PRO A 186 -38.16 -1.70 6.45
N ASN A 187 -39.13 -2.59 6.25
CA ASN A 187 -39.39 -3.67 7.19
C ASN A 187 -38.24 -4.69 7.20
N ALA A 188 -38.03 -5.35 8.34
CA ALA A 188 -37.01 -6.40 8.46
C ALA A 188 -37.25 -7.58 7.49
N ASP A 189 -38.52 -7.85 7.16
CA ASP A 189 -38.94 -8.81 6.13
C ASP A 189 -39.54 -8.08 4.89
N GLY A 190 -39.02 -6.88 4.60
CA GLY A 190 -39.45 -5.99 3.52
C GLY A 190 -38.96 -6.40 2.12
N ILE A 191 -38.63 -7.68 1.92
CA ILE A 191 -38.16 -8.20 0.61
C ILE A 191 -39.20 -8.08 -0.52
N ARG A 192 -40.46 -7.80 -0.15
CA ARG A 192 -41.60 -7.58 -1.06
C ARG A 192 -42.10 -6.14 -1.05
N GLU A 193 -41.43 -5.25 -0.32
CA GLU A 193 -41.75 -3.83 -0.32
C GLU A 193 -41.05 -3.16 -1.49
N PHE A 194 -41.82 -2.45 -2.31
CA PHE A 194 -41.34 -1.69 -3.46
C PHE A 194 -41.71 -0.23 -3.28
N TYR A 195 -40.73 0.64 -3.35
CA TYR A 195 -40.91 2.08 -3.14
C TYR A 195 -41.04 2.81 -4.48
N GLY A 196 -40.75 2.12 -5.58
CA GLY A 196 -40.95 2.61 -6.95
C GLY A 196 -39.75 3.38 -7.49
N GLY A 197 -38.59 3.29 -6.83
CA GLY A 197 -37.38 3.85 -7.41
C GLY A 197 -36.97 3.11 -8.68
N ASP A 198 -36.54 3.85 -9.70
CA ASP A 198 -36.37 3.30 -11.04
C ASP A 198 -35.17 3.94 -11.77
N LEU A 199 -34.82 3.40 -12.94
CA LEU A 199 -33.67 3.88 -13.73
C LEU A 199 -33.87 5.25 -14.36
N LYS A 200 -35.12 5.71 -14.56
CA LYS A 200 -35.38 7.08 -15.01
C LYS A 200 -35.15 8.08 -13.88
N GLY A 201 -35.25 7.61 -12.64
CA GLY A 201 -34.92 8.40 -11.46
C GLY A 201 -33.44 8.46 -11.09
N VAL A 202 -32.61 7.56 -11.64
CA VAL A 202 -31.15 7.59 -11.52
C VAL A 202 -30.55 8.64 -12.44
#